data_AF-A0A8J7RPQ9-F1
#
_entry.id   AF-A0A8J7RPQ9-F1
#
_cell.length_a   1.000
_cell.length_b   1.000
_cell.length_c   1.000
_cell.angle_alpha   90.00
_cell.angle_beta   90.00
_cell.angle_gamma   90.00
#
_symmetry.space_group_name_H-M   'P 1'
#
loop_
_entity.id
_entity.type
_entity.pdbx_description
1 polymer ?
#
loop_
_entity_poly.entity_id
_entity_poly.type
_entity_poly.pdbx_seq_one_letter_code
_entity_poly.pdbx_strand_id
1 'polypeptide(L)'
;MTQPQPGEQLVGAYLRVIEGCDLVTYNQRSMERGDQTELDVLGVKSTPEGQRLLACEVVTHLDGQLYSGTPSTDEWAEYGNASYQYSLERISEKFERVAGYLDVVFDDLSLAEIQLWAPYVSEGHQTDGLAEVVERTETEHEPSVRLVINDDYTERIEELRHAAGASSKDYSETGFRYLQILEGMR
;
A
#
# COMPACT_ATOMS: atom_id res chain seq x y z
N MET A 1 5.92 -12.11 -16.27
CA MET A 1 5.10 -11.41 -15.25
C MET A 1 5.43 -12.03 -13.92
N THR A 2 5.91 -11.23 -12.99
CA THR A 2 6.05 -11.64 -11.58
C THR A 2 4.66 -11.90 -11.01
N GLN A 3 4.49 -12.96 -10.23
CA GLN A 3 3.21 -13.20 -9.57
C GLN A 3 3.10 -12.29 -8.33
N PRO A 4 1.89 -11.77 -8.01
CA PRO A 4 1.71 -10.95 -6.83
C PRO A 4 2.04 -11.71 -5.56
N GLN A 5 2.75 -11.04 -4.64
CA GLN A 5 3.11 -11.62 -3.34
C GLN A 5 1.87 -11.84 -2.46
N PRO A 6 1.92 -12.73 -1.45
CA PRO A 6 0.76 -13.00 -0.59
C PRO A 6 0.15 -11.76 0.06
N GLY A 7 0.96 -10.80 0.52
CA GLY A 7 0.46 -9.54 1.06
C GLY A 7 -0.27 -8.69 0.02
N GLU A 8 0.31 -8.56 -1.18
CA GLU A 8 -0.31 -7.85 -2.30
C GLU A 8 -1.69 -8.47 -2.63
N GLN A 9 -1.79 -9.80 -2.63
CA GLN A 9 -3.07 -10.49 -2.87
C GLN A 9 -4.13 -10.22 -1.81
N LEU A 10 -3.74 -10.02 -0.55
CA LEU A 10 -4.67 -9.63 0.52
C LEU A 10 -5.14 -8.19 0.33
N VAL A 11 -4.21 -7.27 0.02
CA VAL A 11 -4.54 -5.86 -0.25
C VAL A 11 -5.45 -5.74 -1.46
N GLY A 12 -5.11 -6.37 -2.59
CA GLY A 12 -5.94 -6.33 -3.79
C GLY A 12 -7.33 -6.96 -3.57
N ALA A 13 -7.42 -8.04 -2.78
CA ALA A 13 -8.70 -8.59 -2.33
C ALA A 13 -9.51 -7.58 -1.50
N TYR A 14 -8.87 -6.86 -0.58
CA TYR A 14 -9.52 -5.80 0.19
C TYR A 14 -10.04 -4.68 -0.72
N LEU A 15 -9.22 -4.18 -1.65
CA LEU A 15 -9.62 -3.14 -2.60
C LEU A 15 -10.82 -3.60 -3.45
N ARG A 16 -10.82 -4.86 -3.90
CA ARG A 16 -11.91 -5.41 -4.71
C ARG A 16 -13.21 -5.57 -3.92
N VAL A 17 -13.13 -6.21 -2.76
CA VAL A 17 -14.32 -6.73 -2.06
C VAL A 17 -14.88 -5.71 -1.08
N ILE A 18 -14.01 -4.99 -0.36
CA ILE A 18 -14.40 -4.04 0.69
C ILE A 18 -14.51 -2.63 0.11
N GLU A 19 -13.45 -2.10 -0.51
CA GLU A 19 -13.50 -0.78 -1.12
C GLU A 19 -14.38 -0.75 -2.38
N GLY A 20 -14.61 -1.91 -3.00
CA GLY A 20 -15.47 -2.05 -4.17
C GLY A 20 -14.84 -1.44 -5.43
N CYS A 21 -13.51 -1.57 -5.59
CA CYS A 21 -12.82 -1.15 -6.80
C CYS A 21 -13.26 -1.97 -8.02
N ASP A 22 -13.57 -1.27 -9.11
CA ASP A 22 -13.96 -1.85 -10.40
C ASP A 22 -12.77 -2.54 -11.08
N LEU A 23 -11.56 -2.02 -10.84
CA LEU A 23 -10.31 -2.58 -11.33
C LEU A 23 -9.31 -2.67 -10.18
N VAL A 24 -8.61 -3.81 -10.11
CA VAL A 24 -7.46 -4.02 -9.25
C VAL A 24 -6.35 -4.58 -10.13
N THR A 25 -5.19 -3.92 -10.14
CA THR A 25 -4.01 -4.35 -10.88
C THR A 25 -2.83 -4.50 -9.92
N TYR A 26 -1.87 -5.33 -10.30
CA TYR A 26 -0.72 -5.69 -9.47
C TYR A 26 0.58 -5.41 -10.21
N ASN A 27 1.67 -5.16 -9.47
CA ASN A 27 3.04 -5.04 -9.99
C ASN A 27 3.11 -4.04 -11.18
N GLN A 28 2.49 -2.87 -11.01
CA GLN A 28 2.48 -1.83 -12.05
C GLN A 28 3.88 -1.26 -12.21
N ARG A 29 4.31 -1.14 -13.47
CA ARG A 29 5.63 -0.62 -13.81
C ARG A 29 5.52 0.46 -14.87
N SER A 30 6.30 1.52 -14.68
CA SER A 30 6.53 2.52 -15.74
C SER A 30 7.09 1.84 -17.00
N MET A 31 6.60 2.26 -18.17
CA MET A 31 7.10 1.77 -19.47
C MET A 31 8.28 2.62 -19.98
N GLU A 32 8.62 3.71 -19.30
CA GLU A 32 9.72 4.58 -19.71
C GLU A 32 11.08 3.92 -19.47
N ARG A 33 11.99 4.11 -20.43
CA ARG A 33 13.27 3.40 -20.45
C ARG A 33 14.24 4.02 -19.44
N GLY A 34 14.30 3.45 -18.23
CA GLY A 34 15.17 3.90 -17.14
C GLY A 34 14.40 4.27 -15.88
N ASP A 35 13.08 4.45 -15.99
CA ASP A 35 12.18 4.60 -14.86
C ASP A 35 11.61 3.23 -14.49
N GLN A 36 12.04 2.70 -13.34
CA GLN A 36 11.56 1.44 -12.78
C GLN A 36 10.65 1.71 -11.59
N THR A 37 9.78 2.71 -11.69
CA THR A 37 8.71 2.87 -10.72
C THR A 37 7.90 1.58 -10.66
N GLU A 38 7.84 0.98 -9.48
CA GLU A 38 7.13 -0.26 -9.17
C GLU A 38 6.10 0.05 -8.09
N LEU A 39 4.83 -0.04 -8.46
CA LEU A 39 3.67 0.09 -7.59
C LEU A 39 3.06 -1.30 -7.39
N ASP A 40 2.94 -1.72 -6.13
CA ASP A 40 2.59 -3.11 -5.79
C ASP A 40 1.13 -3.44 -6.15
N VAL A 41 0.18 -2.58 -5.75
CA VAL A 41 -1.26 -2.76 -6.04
C VAL A 41 -1.90 -1.42 -6.38
N LEU A 42 -2.72 -1.38 -7.45
CA LEU A 42 -3.53 -0.21 -7.80
C LEU A 42 -5.00 -0.60 -7.87
N GLY A 43 -5.83 0.03 -7.04
CA GLY A 43 -7.28 -0.01 -7.14
C GLY A 43 -7.82 1.22 -7.88
N VAL A 44 -8.78 1.02 -8.77
CA VAL A 44 -9.52 2.10 -9.43
C VAL A 44 -11.01 1.88 -9.21
N LYS A 45 -11.68 2.91 -8.70
CA LYS A 45 -13.13 2.91 -8.46
C LYS A 45 -13.77 4.10 -9.17
N SER A 46 -14.74 3.83 -10.02
CA SER A 46 -15.58 4.86 -10.61
C SER A 46 -16.57 5.38 -9.57
N THR A 47 -16.54 6.69 -9.34
CA THR A 47 -17.45 7.41 -8.45
C THR A 47 -18.19 8.49 -9.24
N PRO A 48 -19.32 9.02 -8.74
CA PRO A 48 -19.96 10.18 -9.35
C PRO A 48 -19.05 11.41 -9.46
N GLU A 49 -18.09 11.56 -8.54
CA GLU A 49 -17.15 12.68 -8.46
C GLU A 49 -15.94 12.51 -9.39
N GLY A 50 -15.60 11.29 -9.79
CA GLY A 50 -14.44 10.99 -10.62
C GLY A 50 -13.91 9.57 -10.42
N GLN A 51 -12.65 9.35 -10.80
CA GLN A 51 -11.96 8.08 -10.52
C GLN A 51 -11.23 8.19 -9.18
N ARG A 52 -11.63 7.40 -8.19
CA ARG A 52 -10.88 7.24 -6.95
C ARG A 52 -9.77 6.22 -7.18
N LEU A 53 -8.53 6.63 -6.91
CA LEU A 53 -7.32 5.81 -7.11
C LEU A 53 -6.75 5.42 -5.75
N LEU A 54 -6.49 4.14 -5.55
CA LEU A 54 -5.89 3.59 -4.32
C LEU A 54 -4.56 2.93 -4.69
N ALA A 55 -3.46 3.67 -4.57
CA ALA A 55 -2.13 3.22 -4.94
C ALA A 55 -1.40 2.69 -3.70
N CYS A 56 -1.26 1.37 -3.60
CA CYS A 56 -0.78 0.71 -2.39
C CYS A 56 0.65 0.17 -2.56
N GLU A 57 1.52 0.57 -1.64
CA GLU A 57 2.80 -0.05 -1.35
C GLU A 57 2.62 -1.06 -0.21
N VAL A 58 3.14 -2.28 -0.38
CA VAL A 58 2.85 -3.40 0.52
C VAL A 58 4.13 -3.98 1.12
N VAL A 59 4.25 -3.89 2.44
CA VAL A 59 5.35 -4.48 3.20
C VAL A 59 4.81 -5.61 4.08
N THR A 60 5.40 -6.80 3.99
CA THR A 60 4.89 -8.01 4.67
C THR A 60 5.83 -8.55 5.76
N HIS A 61 6.85 -7.78 6.14
CA HIS A 61 7.73 -8.16 7.24
C HIS A 61 6.96 -8.19 8.56
N LEU A 62 7.20 -9.22 9.36
CA LEU A 62 6.51 -9.47 10.62
C LEU A 62 7.35 -9.13 11.85
N ASP A 63 8.59 -8.71 11.66
CA ASP A 63 9.55 -8.34 12.71
C ASP A 63 9.56 -6.84 13.03
N GLY A 64 8.73 -6.06 12.34
CA GLY A 64 8.54 -4.62 12.57
C GLY A 64 9.52 -3.75 11.78
N GLN A 65 10.42 -4.36 11.01
CA GLN A 65 11.33 -3.68 10.13
C GLN A 65 10.72 -3.57 8.73
N LEU A 66 10.60 -2.36 8.18
CA LEU A 66 9.99 -2.19 6.87
C LEU A 66 10.98 -2.51 5.75
N TYR A 67 12.20 -1.98 5.82
CA TYR A 67 13.28 -2.26 4.87
C TYR A 67 14.61 -2.50 5.56
N SER A 68 15.46 -3.32 4.94
CA SER A 68 16.81 -3.62 5.40
C SER A 68 17.87 -2.96 4.53
N GLY A 69 18.77 -2.20 5.14
CA GLY A 69 19.85 -1.52 4.43
C GLY A 69 20.52 -0.46 5.29
N THR A 70 21.17 0.49 4.64
CA THR A 70 21.87 1.61 5.27
C THR A 70 21.43 2.88 4.55
N PRO A 71 21.03 3.93 5.29
CA PRO A 71 20.60 5.18 4.68
C PRO A 71 21.73 5.76 3.83
N SER A 72 21.38 6.30 2.67
CA SER A 72 22.33 6.94 1.77
C SER A 72 22.58 8.41 2.14
N THR A 73 21.70 9.00 2.94
CA THR A 73 21.77 10.40 3.42
C THR A 73 21.53 10.48 4.93
N ASP A 74 21.85 11.64 5.52
CA ASP A 74 21.53 11.95 6.93
C ASP A 74 20.14 12.59 7.11
N GLU A 75 19.29 12.57 6.07
CA GLU A 75 17.97 13.22 6.06
C GLU A 75 17.08 12.74 7.22
N TRP A 76 17.12 11.44 7.49
CA TRP A 76 16.31 10.81 8.53
C TRP A 76 17.05 10.62 9.85
N ALA A 77 18.21 11.26 10.05
CA ALA A 77 19.13 10.97 11.15
C ALA A 77 18.51 11.13 12.56
N GLU A 78 17.43 11.90 12.70
CA GLU A 78 16.71 12.07 13.97
C GLU A 78 15.77 10.90 14.32
N TYR A 79 15.45 10.04 13.34
CA TYR A 79 14.45 8.98 13.48
C TYR A 79 15.06 7.62 13.85
N GLY A 80 15.65 7.57 15.03
CA GLY A 80 16.10 6.32 15.65
C GLY A 80 17.34 5.72 14.98
N ASN A 81 17.35 4.40 14.83
CA ASN A 81 18.54 3.67 14.35
C ASN A 81 18.64 3.64 12.80
N ALA A 82 19.81 3.32 12.27
CA ALA A 82 20.07 3.29 10.82
C ALA A 82 19.06 2.45 10.00
N SER A 83 18.48 1.40 10.58
CA SER A 83 17.47 0.60 9.88
C SER A 83 16.14 1.34 9.74
N TYR A 84 15.74 2.13 10.74
CA TYR A 84 14.54 2.96 10.67
C TYR A 84 14.75 4.09 9.67
N GLN A 85 15.90 4.76 9.74
CA GLN A 85 16.30 5.80 8.79
C GLN A 85 16.27 5.29 7.34
N TYR A 86 16.84 4.10 7.09
CA TYR A 86 16.78 3.47 5.77
C TYR A 86 15.34 3.16 5.35
N SER A 87 14.49 2.69 6.27
CA SER A 87 13.08 2.43 5.96
C SER A 87 12.34 3.70 5.52
N LEU A 88 12.56 4.81 6.23
CA LEU A 88 11.95 6.10 5.91
C LEU A 88 12.43 6.62 4.55
N GLU A 89 13.74 6.54 4.28
CA GLU A 89 14.31 6.88 2.97
C GLU A 89 13.63 6.09 1.84
N ARG A 90 13.54 4.76 1.98
CA ARG A 90 12.93 3.89 0.95
C ARG A 90 11.45 4.17 0.74
N ILE A 91 10.70 4.43 1.82
CA ILE A 91 9.26 4.69 1.74
C ILE A 91 9.01 6.06 1.12
N SER A 92 9.74 7.09 1.55
CA SER A 92 9.60 8.40 0.93
C SER A 92 9.92 8.35 -0.55
N GLU A 93 11.05 7.75 -0.95
CA GLU A 93 11.35 7.58 -2.38
C GLU A 93 10.26 6.80 -3.14
N LYS A 94 9.61 5.81 -2.50
CA LYS A 94 8.51 5.07 -3.11
C LYS A 94 7.30 5.97 -3.32
N PHE A 95 6.92 6.76 -2.32
CA PHE A 95 5.80 7.70 -2.44
C PHE A 95 6.06 8.76 -3.50
N GLU A 96 7.26 9.32 -3.58
CA GLU A 96 7.66 10.26 -4.64
C GLU A 96 7.50 9.63 -6.04
N ARG A 97 7.98 8.40 -6.21
CA ARG A 97 7.84 7.67 -7.49
C ARG A 97 6.38 7.36 -7.81
N VAL A 98 5.60 6.92 -6.84
CA VAL A 98 4.18 6.62 -7.03
C VAL A 98 3.40 7.89 -7.39
N ALA A 99 3.61 8.99 -6.68
CA ALA A 99 2.99 10.28 -6.99
C ALA A 99 3.33 10.73 -8.41
N GLY A 100 4.62 10.69 -8.78
CA GLY A 100 5.06 11.02 -10.14
C GLY A 100 4.47 10.09 -11.22
N TYR A 101 4.35 8.79 -10.94
CA TYR A 101 3.69 7.85 -11.85
C TYR A 101 2.20 8.17 -12.02
N LEU A 102 1.50 8.48 -10.93
CA LEU A 102 0.08 8.83 -10.98
C LEU A 102 -0.14 10.12 -11.78
N ASP A 103 0.70 11.13 -11.58
CA ASP A 103 0.65 12.43 -12.31
C ASP A 103 0.85 12.28 -13.82
N VAL A 104 1.68 11.32 -14.24
CA VAL A 104 1.88 11.00 -15.66
C VAL A 104 0.69 10.27 -16.28
N VAL A 105 -0.01 9.43 -15.50
CA VAL A 105 -1.03 8.50 -16.01
C VAL A 105 -2.45 9.05 -15.89
N PHE A 106 -2.72 9.88 -14.90
CA PHE A 106 -4.06 10.36 -14.57
C PHE A 106 -4.12 11.89 -14.58
N ASP A 107 -5.18 12.44 -15.17
CA ASP A 107 -5.34 13.90 -15.36
C ASP A 107 -5.80 14.65 -14.09
N ASP A 108 -6.29 13.93 -13.08
CA ASP A 108 -6.83 14.47 -11.82
C ASP A 108 -6.48 13.51 -10.69
N LEU A 109 -5.75 14.00 -9.69
CA LEU A 109 -5.28 13.23 -8.53
C LEU A 109 -5.99 13.64 -7.24
N SER A 110 -7.00 14.52 -7.30
CA SER A 110 -7.72 15.00 -6.13
C SER A 110 -8.46 13.91 -5.34
N LEU A 111 -8.72 12.77 -6.00
CA LEU A 111 -9.31 11.57 -5.40
C LEU A 111 -8.30 10.41 -5.29
N ALA A 112 -7.02 10.67 -5.48
CA ALA A 112 -5.96 9.69 -5.32
C ALA A 112 -5.52 9.59 -3.84
N GLU A 113 -5.29 8.36 -3.40
CA GLU A 113 -4.78 8.03 -2.08
C GLU A 113 -3.62 7.04 -2.24
N ILE A 114 -2.42 7.44 -1.81
CA ILE A 114 -1.27 6.56 -1.68
C ILE A 114 -1.36 5.85 -0.32
N GLN A 115 -1.19 4.54 -0.29
CA GLN A 115 -1.31 3.74 0.93
C GLN A 115 -0.04 2.95 1.22
N LEU A 116 0.43 2.97 2.45
CA LEU A 116 1.41 1.99 2.94
C LEU A 116 0.68 0.92 3.76
N TRP A 117 0.76 -0.33 3.33
CA TRP A 117 0.23 -1.47 4.05
C TRP A 117 1.34 -2.24 4.73
N ALA A 118 1.31 -2.32 6.07
CA ALA A 118 2.25 -3.13 6.81
C ALA A 118 1.60 -3.75 8.06
N PRO A 119 1.68 -5.08 8.27
CA PRO A 119 1.05 -5.73 9.41
C PRO A 119 1.65 -5.31 10.74
N TYR A 120 2.94 -4.95 10.76
CA TYR A 120 3.62 -4.54 11.97
C TYR A 120 4.72 -3.52 11.68
N VAL A 121 4.70 -2.42 12.43
CA VAL A 121 5.68 -1.33 12.43
C VAL A 121 5.99 -0.98 13.88
N SER A 122 7.28 -0.85 14.21
CA SER A 122 7.69 -0.47 15.56
C SER A 122 7.20 0.94 15.90
N GLU A 123 6.53 1.10 17.03
CA GLU A 123 6.07 2.42 17.50
C GLU A 123 7.22 3.32 18.00
N GLY A 124 7.01 4.63 17.93
CA GLY A 124 7.98 5.66 18.31
C GLY A 124 8.67 6.23 17.08
N HIS A 125 10.01 6.28 17.07
CA HIS A 125 10.77 6.94 16.01
C HIS A 125 10.38 6.54 14.58
N GLN A 126 10.04 5.27 14.34
CA GLN A 126 9.66 4.81 13.01
C GLN A 126 8.26 5.31 12.61
N THR A 127 7.27 5.28 13.51
CA THR A 127 5.94 5.85 13.25
C THR A 127 5.95 7.37 13.17
N ASP A 128 6.78 8.03 13.98
CA ASP A 128 6.95 9.49 13.95
C ASP A 128 7.56 9.91 12.60
N GLY A 129 8.59 9.19 12.13
CA GLY A 129 9.19 9.45 10.82
C GLY A 129 8.24 9.16 9.66
N LEU A 130 7.37 8.14 9.78
CA LEU A 130 6.34 7.90 8.76
C LEU A 130 5.31 9.03 8.71
N ALA A 131 4.99 9.67 9.83
CA ALA A 131 4.11 10.84 9.86
C ALA A 131 4.75 12.03 9.12
N GLU A 132 6.06 12.25 9.29
CA GLU A 132 6.81 13.27 8.53
C GLU A 132 6.82 12.95 7.03
N VAL A 133 7.02 11.68 6.64
CA VAL A 133 6.92 11.26 5.23
C VAL A 133 5.54 11.57 4.66
N VAL A 134 4.47 11.30 5.41
CA VAL A 134 3.08 11.61 5.01
C VAL A 134 2.91 13.12 4.79
N GLU A 135 3.26 13.93 5.79
CA GLU A 135 3.12 15.38 5.71
C GLU A 135 3.87 15.97 4.52
N ARG A 136 5.11 15.50 4.29
CA ARG A 136 5.90 15.94 3.15
C ARG A 136 5.25 15.56 1.82
N THR A 137 4.87 14.31 1.65
CA THR A 137 4.27 13.86 0.39
C THR A 137 2.96 14.60 0.09
N GLU A 138 2.10 14.82 1.09
CA GLU A 138 0.85 15.59 0.91
C GLU A 138 1.08 17.10 0.70
N THR A 139 2.23 17.62 1.14
CA THR A 139 2.62 19.02 0.87
C THR A 139 3.16 19.20 -0.54
N GLU A 140 3.90 18.20 -1.05
CA GLU A 140 4.60 18.26 -2.32
C GLU A 140 3.74 17.77 -3.51
N HIS A 141 2.76 16.90 -3.24
CA HIS A 141 1.93 16.25 -4.25
C HIS A 141 0.44 16.34 -3.93
N GLU A 142 -0.41 16.17 -4.95
CA GLU A 142 -1.87 16.22 -4.79
C GLU A 142 -2.51 14.99 -4.11
N PRO A 143 -2.04 13.73 -4.31
CA PRO A 143 -2.61 12.58 -3.63
C PRO A 143 -2.51 12.68 -2.11
N SER A 144 -3.60 12.33 -1.43
CA SER A 144 -3.56 12.06 0.02
C SER A 144 -2.73 10.81 0.33
N VAL A 145 -2.24 10.68 1.56
CA VAL A 145 -1.44 9.53 2.00
C VAL A 145 -2.06 8.89 3.24
N ARG A 146 -2.21 7.56 3.22
CA ARG A 146 -2.74 6.78 4.34
C ARG A 146 -1.80 5.67 4.79
N LEU A 147 -1.49 5.64 6.09
CA LEU A 147 -0.76 4.55 6.71
C LEU A 147 -1.75 3.49 7.19
N VAL A 148 -1.77 2.33 6.53
CA VAL A 148 -2.52 1.14 6.92
C VAL A 148 -1.57 0.19 7.65
N ILE A 149 -1.28 0.52 8.91
CA ILE A 149 -0.28 -0.15 9.73
C ILE A 149 -0.86 -0.65 11.05
N ASN A 150 -0.23 -1.66 11.65
CA ASN A 150 -0.55 -2.17 12.99
C ASN A 150 -2.06 -2.51 13.16
N ASP A 151 -2.76 -1.80 14.06
CA ASP A 151 -4.18 -2.02 14.33
C ASP A 151 -5.04 -1.70 13.10
N ASP A 152 -4.72 -0.65 12.34
CA ASP A 152 -5.45 -0.25 11.12
C ASP A 152 -5.36 -1.35 10.04
N TYR A 153 -4.18 -2.01 9.94
CA TYR A 153 -4.00 -3.19 9.10
C TYR A 153 -4.84 -4.37 9.62
N THR A 154 -4.77 -4.66 10.92
CA THR A 154 -5.47 -5.78 11.54
C THR A 154 -6.98 -5.66 11.34
N GLU A 155 -7.55 -4.48 11.59
CA GLU A 155 -8.98 -4.21 11.43
C GLU A 155 -9.45 -4.48 9.99
N ARG A 156 -8.70 -4.05 8.98
CA ARG A 156 -9.05 -4.29 7.58
C ARG A 156 -8.95 -5.75 7.16
N ILE A 157 -7.95 -6.46 7.65
CA ILE A 157 -7.83 -7.89 7.37
C ILE A 157 -8.95 -8.66 8.07
N GLU A 158 -9.35 -8.29 9.28
CA GLU A 158 -10.50 -8.89 9.96
C GLU A 158 -11.82 -8.59 9.24
N GLU A 159 -12.00 -7.38 8.70
CA GLU A 159 -13.15 -7.04 7.85
C GLU A 159 -13.18 -7.93 6.59
N LEU A 160 -12.04 -8.09 5.93
CA LEU A 160 -11.92 -8.96 4.75
C LEU A 160 -12.21 -10.42 5.08
N ARG A 161 -11.70 -10.92 6.21
CA ARG A 161 -11.98 -12.27 6.73
C ARG A 161 -13.46 -12.47 7.01
N HIS A 162 -14.11 -11.50 7.65
CA HIS A 162 -15.55 -11.54 7.92
C HIS A 162 -16.36 -11.62 6.62
N ALA A 163 -16.03 -10.78 5.63
CA ALA A 163 -16.65 -10.81 4.31
C ALA A 163 -16.44 -12.15 3.59
N ALA A 164 -15.25 -12.76 3.74
CA ALA A 164 -14.93 -14.07 3.17
C ALA A 164 -15.75 -15.19 3.81
N GLY A 165 -15.93 -15.19 5.13
CA GLY A 165 -16.76 -16.18 5.83
C GLY A 165 -18.25 -16.06 5.51
N ALA A 166 -18.72 -14.86 5.15
CA ALA A 166 -20.12 -14.59 4.83
C ALA A 166 -20.49 -14.79 3.35
N SER A 167 -19.51 -15.03 2.46
CA SER A 167 -19.72 -15.06 1.01
C SER A 167 -19.12 -16.29 0.35
N SER A 168 -19.88 -16.93 -0.55
CA SER A 168 -19.38 -17.99 -1.44
C SER A 168 -19.14 -17.51 -2.87
N LYS A 169 -19.32 -16.22 -3.15
CA LYS A 169 -19.12 -15.65 -4.49
C LYS A 169 -17.64 -15.65 -4.84
N ASP A 170 -17.32 -15.95 -6.09
CA ASP A 170 -15.97 -15.82 -6.61
C ASP A 170 -15.74 -14.39 -7.11
N TYR A 171 -14.82 -13.68 -6.47
CA TYR A 171 -14.43 -12.32 -6.83
C TYR A 171 -13.21 -12.29 -7.76
N SER A 172 -12.70 -13.46 -8.19
CA SER A 172 -11.47 -13.59 -8.97
C SER A 172 -10.21 -13.04 -8.28
N GLU A 173 -10.26 -12.90 -6.94
CA GLU A 173 -9.14 -12.47 -6.11
C GLU A 173 -8.60 -13.65 -5.30
N THR A 174 -7.34 -14.01 -5.55
CA THR A 174 -6.72 -15.21 -4.96
C THR A 174 -6.61 -15.11 -3.43
N GLY A 175 -6.25 -13.93 -2.91
CA GLY A 175 -6.19 -13.69 -1.47
C GLY A 175 -7.54 -13.89 -0.78
N PHE A 176 -8.62 -13.35 -1.36
CA PHE A 176 -9.97 -13.56 -0.85
C PHE A 176 -10.38 -15.03 -0.88
N ARG A 177 -10.03 -15.74 -1.96
CA ARG A 177 -10.37 -17.15 -2.09
C ARG A 177 -9.70 -18.02 -1.03
N TYR A 178 -8.46 -17.74 -0.66
CA TYR A 178 -7.80 -18.42 0.46
C TYR A 178 -8.55 -18.18 1.76
N LEU A 179 -8.96 -16.95 2.05
CA LEU A 179 -9.75 -16.64 3.26
C LEU A 179 -11.10 -17.37 3.26
N GLN A 180 -11.82 -17.41 2.14
CA GLN A 180 -13.09 -18.15 2.04
C GLN A 180 -12.91 -19.65 2.34
N ILE A 181 -11.81 -20.24 1.88
CA ILE A 181 -11.49 -21.64 2.17
C ILE A 181 -11.27 -21.82 3.66
N LEU A 182 -10.40 -21.00 4.27
CA LEU A 182 -10.06 -21.08 5.69
C LEU A 182 -11.29 -20.89 6.60
N GLU A 183 -12.10 -19.86 6.33
CA GLU A 183 -13.32 -19.57 7.09
C GLU A 183 -14.42 -20.64 6.87
N GLY A 184 -14.36 -21.39 5.77
CA GLY A 184 -15.30 -22.46 5.44
C GLY A 184 -14.96 -23.84 6.01
N MET A 185 -13.78 -24.02 6.63
CA MET A 185 -13.33 -25.28 7.21
C MET A 185 -14.16 -25.65 8.47
N ARG A 186 -14.33 -26.95 8.73
CA ARG A 186 -15.11 -27.50 9.86
C ARG A 186 -14.28 -28.44 10.70
#